data_AF-A0A2V8E0A2-F1
#
_entry.id   AF-A0A2V8E0A2-F1
#
_cell.length_a   1.000
_cell.length_b   1.000
_cell.length_c   1.000
_cell.angle_alpha   90.00
_cell.angle_beta   90.00
_cell.angle_gamma   90.00
#
_symmetry.space_group_name_H-M   'P 1'
#
loop_
_entity.id
_entity.type
_entity.pdbx_description
1 polymer ?
#
loop_
_entity_poly.entity_id
_entity_poly.type
_entity_poly.pdbx_seq_one_letter_code
_entity_poly.pdbx_strand_id
1 'polypeptide(L)'
;HAIECRIYAEDPDNNFLPSPGRLLHLRPPAGPGIRDDSGATAGLDVPIFYDPLISKLIAWAEDRPQAIARMRRALGEYVVTGIRTTVPLLTWLFAQTEFIEGKFHTTYLDELLKARSGRPFVEVTP
;
A
#
# COMPACT_ATOMS: atom_id res chain seq x y z
N HIS A 1 10.28 -10.37 13.34
CA HIS A 1 9.60 -9.07 13.17
C HIS A 1 8.41 -9.21 12.21
N ALA A 2 7.34 -8.42 12.38
CA ALA A 2 6.19 -8.41 11.47
C ALA A 2 5.75 -6.97 11.15
N ILE A 3 5.32 -6.72 9.92
CA ILE A 3 4.84 -5.42 9.43
C ILE A 3 3.55 -5.63 8.67
N GLU A 4 2.51 -4.86 9.00
CA GLU A 4 1.23 -4.84 8.30
C GLU A 4 1.08 -3.53 7.51
N CYS A 5 0.58 -3.63 6.28
CA CYS A 5 0.14 -2.53 5.46
C CYS A 5 -1.35 -2.69 5.15
N ARG A 6 -2.13 -1.60 5.31
CA ARG A 6 -3.52 -1.55 4.87
C ARG A 6 -3.59 -1.10 3.42
N ILE A 7 -4.14 -1.96 2.58
CA ILE A 7 -4.37 -1.68 1.18
C ILE A 7 -5.77 -1.07 1.08
N TYR A 8 -5.81 0.25 0.92
CA TYR A 8 -7.05 1.00 0.83
C TYR A 8 -7.37 1.36 -0.61
N ALA A 9 -8.66 1.40 -0.95
CA ALA A 9 -9.20 2.01 -2.16
C ALA A 9 -9.22 3.54 -1.99
N GLU A 10 -8.05 4.15 -2.02
CA GLU A 10 -7.82 5.59 -1.87
C GLU A 10 -6.83 6.08 -2.93
N ASP A 11 -6.88 7.37 -3.22
CA ASP A 11 -5.93 8.06 -4.09
C ASP A 11 -4.97 8.96 -3.29
N PRO A 12 -3.77 8.48 -2.92
CA PRO A 12 -2.79 9.27 -2.18
C PRO A 12 -2.32 10.54 -2.91
N ASP A 13 -2.40 10.56 -4.25
CA ASP A 13 -2.01 11.72 -5.06
C ASP A 13 -3.10 12.80 -5.06
N ASN A 14 -4.31 12.45 -4.63
CA ASN A 14 -5.45 13.35 -4.54
C ASN A 14 -5.98 13.42 -3.10
N ASN A 15 -5.09 13.74 -2.16
CA ASN A 15 -5.39 13.93 -0.74
C ASN A 15 -6.16 12.76 -0.10
N PHE A 16 -5.79 11.53 -0.47
CA PHE A 16 -6.38 10.28 0.06
C PHE A 16 -7.89 10.19 -0.16
N LEU A 17 -8.41 10.82 -1.23
CA LEU A 17 -9.83 10.68 -1.55
C LEU A 17 -10.18 9.20 -1.77
N PRO A 18 -11.34 8.73 -1.26
CA PRO A 18 -11.81 7.38 -1.53
C PRO A 18 -11.93 7.13 -3.04
N SER A 19 -11.56 5.93 -3.46
CA SER A 19 -11.61 5.46 -4.84
C SER A 19 -12.58 4.27 -4.95
N PRO A 20 -13.90 4.47 -4.73
CA PRO A 20 -14.88 3.42 -4.94
C PRO A 20 -14.94 3.06 -6.43
N GLY A 21 -15.32 1.83 -6.72
CA GLY A 21 -15.40 1.34 -8.09
C GLY A 21 -15.16 -0.15 -8.19
N ARG A 22 -15.18 -0.64 -9.43
CA ARG A 22 -15.06 -2.06 -9.70
C ARG A 22 -13.60 -2.48 -9.76
N LEU A 23 -13.23 -3.49 -8.98
CA LEU A 23 -11.93 -4.16 -9.10
C LEU A 23 -11.90 -4.94 -10.42
N LEU A 24 -11.20 -4.42 -11.43
CA LEU A 24 -11.10 -5.07 -12.74
C LEU A 24 -10.14 -6.25 -12.70
N HIS A 25 -8.96 -6.04 -12.10
CA HIS A 25 -7.98 -7.09 -11.84
C HIS A 25 -7.48 -6.99 -10.41
N LEU A 26 -7.31 -8.15 -9.77
CA LEU A 26 -6.74 -8.29 -8.44
C LEU A 26 -5.79 -9.50 -8.45
N ARG A 27 -4.50 -9.24 -8.25
CA ARG A 27 -3.49 -10.27 -8.04
C ARG A 27 -2.72 -9.94 -6.76
N PRO A 28 -3.09 -10.52 -5.61
CA PRO A 28 -2.35 -10.33 -4.37
C PRO A 28 -0.98 -11.04 -4.46
N PRO A 29 0.04 -10.53 -3.75
CA PRO A 29 1.33 -11.19 -3.64
C PRO A 29 1.24 -12.43 -2.76
N ALA A 30 2.20 -13.33 -2.90
CA ALA A 30 2.26 -14.56 -2.11
C ALA A 30 3.71 -14.95 -1.78
N GLY A 31 3.87 -16.14 -1.20
CA GLY A 31 5.16 -16.76 -0.92
C GLY A 31 5.58 -16.68 0.55
N PRO A 32 6.78 -17.19 0.88
CA PRO A 32 7.21 -17.37 2.26
C PRO A 32 7.19 -16.07 3.07
N GLY A 33 6.52 -16.12 4.23
CA GLY A 33 6.43 -14.99 5.16
C GLY A 33 5.51 -13.85 4.70
N ILE A 34 4.71 -14.04 3.64
CA ILE A 34 3.69 -13.09 3.20
C ILE A 34 2.30 -13.67 3.49
N ARG A 35 1.44 -12.86 4.09
CA ARG A 35 0.01 -13.14 4.25
C ARG A 35 -0.77 -11.96 3.69
N ASP A 36 -1.72 -12.23 2.80
CA ASP A 36 -2.75 -11.29 2.40
C ASP A 36 -4.06 -11.69 3.08
N ASP A 37 -4.58 -10.83 3.95
CA ASP A 37 -5.85 -11.01 4.64
C ASP A 37 -6.91 -10.15 3.95
N SER A 38 -7.64 -10.76 3.01
CA SER A 38 -8.52 -10.08 2.06
C SER A 38 -9.87 -10.79 1.94
N GLY A 39 -10.94 -10.01 1.83
CA GLY A 39 -12.26 -10.47 1.36
C GLY A 39 -12.54 -10.05 -0.08
N ALA A 40 -11.62 -9.36 -0.74
CA ALA A 40 -11.81 -8.80 -2.07
C ALA A 40 -11.43 -9.79 -3.17
N THR A 41 -12.19 -9.78 -4.26
CA THR A 41 -11.92 -10.56 -5.47
C THR A 41 -12.08 -9.67 -6.70
N ALA A 42 -11.47 -10.05 -7.83
CA ALA A 42 -11.76 -9.39 -9.10
C ALA A 42 -13.27 -9.44 -9.39
N GLY A 43 -13.81 -8.35 -9.92
CA GLY A 43 -15.23 -8.15 -10.16
C GLY A 43 -16.01 -7.54 -8.99
N LEU A 44 -15.46 -7.47 -7.78
CA LEU A 44 -16.07 -6.81 -6.63
C LEU A 44 -16.19 -5.29 -6.88
N ASP A 45 -17.36 -4.74 -6.57
CA ASP A 45 -17.58 -3.30 -6.49
C ASP A 45 -17.28 -2.80 -5.07
N VAL A 46 -16.25 -1.96 -4.95
CA VAL A 46 -15.90 -1.32 -3.69
C VAL A 46 -16.91 -0.21 -3.40
N PRO A 47 -17.71 -0.33 -2.32
CA PRO A 47 -18.77 0.61 -2.02
C PRO A 47 -18.23 1.89 -1.39
N ILE A 48 -18.97 2.99 -1.52
CA ILE A 48 -18.66 4.26 -0.84
C ILE A 48 -19.09 4.27 0.64
N PHE A 49 -19.92 3.31 1.06
CA PHE A 49 -20.60 3.33 2.36
C PHE A 49 -19.81 2.71 3.52
N TYR A 50 -18.69 2.05 3.23
CA TYR A 50 -17.89 1.34 4.23
C TYR A 50 -16.43 1.78 4.16
N ASP A 51 -15.64 1.35 5.16
CA ASP A 51 -14.19 1.51 5.16
C ASP A 51 -13.60 0.95 3.84
N PRO A 52 -12.78 1.72 3.09
CA PRO A 52 -12.32 1.33 1.76
C PRO A 52 -11.24 0.24 1.77
N LEU A 53 -11.16 -0.57 2.82
CA LEU A 53 -10.12 -1.58 3.01
C LEU A 53 -10.29 -2.73 2.03
N ILE A 54 -9.31 -2.92 1.16
CA ILE A 54 -9.22 -4.04 0.21
C ILE A 54 -8.61 -5.26 0.89
N SER A 55 -7.45 -5.08 1.52
CA SER A 55 -6.78 -6.14 2.27
C SER A 55 -5.82 -5.59 3.32
N LYS A 56 -5.43 -6.46 4.26
CA LYS A 56 -4.24 -6.26 5.09
C LYS A 56 -3.12 -7.14 4.54
N LEU A 57 -2.06 -6.52 4.07
CA LEU A 57 -0.85 -7.21 3.62
C LEU A 57 0.14 -7.28 4.79
N ILE A 58 0.54 -8.48 5.17
CA ILE A 58 1.45 -8.71 6.30
C ILE A 58 2.70 -9.42 5.82
N ALA A 59 3.86 -8.88 6.21
CA ALA A 59 5.15 -9.53 6.04
C ALA A 59 5.74 -9.91 7.40
N TRP A 60 6.24 -11.13 7.51
CA TRP A 60 6.97 -11.63 8.66
C TRP A 60 8.36 -12.10 8.25
N ALA A 61 9.36 -11.89 9.11
CA ALA A 61 10.70 -12.46 9.01
C ALA A 61 11.36 -12.53 10.41
N GLU A 62 12.60 -13.00 10.50
CA GLU A 62 13.33 -13.05 11.78
C GLU A 62 13.61 -11.63 12.30
N ASP A 63 14.13 -10.76 11.44
CA ASP A 63 14.47 -9.37 11.75
C ASP A 63 13.65 -8.36 10.92
N ARG A 64 13.78 -7.07 11.28
CA ARG A 64 13.07 -5.97 10.62
C ARG A 64 13.54 -5.71 9.18
N PRO A 65 14.85 -5.66 8.88
CA PRO A 65 15.34 -5.52 7.51
C PRO A 65 14.79 -6.60 6.55
N GLN A 66 14.76 -7.86 6.97
CA GLN A 66 14.19 -8.96 6.17
C GLN A 66 12.68 -8.81 5.99
N ALA A 67 11.93 -8.39 7.03
CA ALA A 67 10.49 -8.15 6.91
C ALA A 67 10.19 -7.00 5.93
N ILE A 68 11.00 -5.93 5.95
CA ILE A 68 10.96 -4.83 4.96
C ILE A 68 11.26 -5.34 3.56
N ALA A 69 12.30 -6.15 3.38
CA ALA A 69 12.66 -6.70 2.07
C ALA A 69 11.53 -7.56 1.49
N ARG A 70 10.89 -8.41 2.32
CA ARG A 70 9.72 -9.20 1.93
C ARG A 70 8.54 -8.31 1.57
N MET A 71 8.24 -7.28 2.35
CA MET A 71 7.16 -6.34 2.07
C MET A 71 7.40 -5.57 0.77
N ARG A 72 8.63 -5.11 0.50
CA ARG A 72 8.98 -4.42 -0.76
C ARG A 72 8.75 -5.31 -1.98
N ARG A 73 9.13 -6.59 -1.91
CA ARG A 73 8.83 -7.57 -2.97
C ARG A 73 7.32 -7.72 -3.14
N ALA A 74 6.59 -7.97 -2.04
CA ALA A 74 5.15 -8.20 -2.07
C ALA A 74 4.38 -7.00 -2.64
N LEU A 75 4.71 -5.77 -2.24
CA LEU A 75 4.12 -4.56 -2.81
C LEU A 75 4.38 -4.41 -4.32
N GLY A 76 5.57 -4.79 -4.79
CA GLY A 76 5.90 -4.78 -6.23
C GLY A 76 5.19 -5.86 -7.05
N GLU A 77 4.71 -6.93 -6.42
CA GLU A 77 3.95 -8.02 -7.06
C GLU A 77 2.44 -7.77 -7.04
N TYR A 78 1.96 -6.90 -6.14
CA TYR A 78 0.55 -6.61 -5.89
C TYR A 78 -0.05 -5.78 -7.05
N VAL A 79 -0.92 -6.41 -7.83
CA VAL A 79 -1.64 -5.75 -8.93
C VAL A 79 -3.09 -5.53 -8.56
N VAL A 80 -3.51 -4.27 -8.58
CA VAL A 80 -4.92 -3.84 -8.45
C VAL A 80 -5.23 -2.86 -9.56
N THR A 81 -6.31 -3.08 -10.31
CA THR A 81 -6.75 -2.15 -11.37
C THR A 81 -8.25 -1.88 -11.29
N GLY A 82 -8.69 -0.77 -11.90
CA GLY A 82 -10.08 -0.30 -11.86
C GLY A 82 -10.35 0.76 -10.79
N ILE A 83 -9.50 0.82 -9.76
CA ILE A 83 -9.51 1.82 -8.70
C ILE A 83 -8.08 2.30 -8.39
N ARG A 84 -7.95 3.42 -7.67
CA ARG A 84 -6.69 3.82 -7.04
C ARG A 84 -6.50 3.09 -5.71
N THR A 85 -5.24 2.90 -5.32
CA THR A 85 -4.93 2.28 -4.03
C THR A 85 -3.74 2.93 -3.34
N THR A 86 -3.54 2.60 -2.06
CA THR A 86 -2.37 2.99 -1.28
C THR A 86 -1.07 2.24 -1.64
N VAL A 87 -1.10 1.23 -2.52
CA VAL A 87 0.10 0.42 -2.89
C VAL A 87 1.28 1.28 -3.36
N PRO A 88 1.12 2.31 -4.22
CA PRO A 88 2.22 3.14 -4.68
C PRO A 88 2.85 3.98 -3.57
N LEU A 89 2.01 4.57 -2.71
CA LEU A 89 2.46 5.30 -1.51
C LEU A 89 3.27 4.38 -0.59
N LEU A 90 2.74 3.19 -0.30
CA LEU A 90 3.42 2.21 0.56
C LEU A 90 4.75 1.77 -0.05
N THR A 91 4.79 1.52 -1.36
CA THR A 91 6.04 1.17 -2.08
C THR A 91 7.10 2.25 -1.91
N TRP A 92 6.72 3.52 -2.05
CA TRP A 92 7.60 4.65 -1.81
C TRP A 92 8.02 4.77 -0.33
N LEU A 93 7.10 4.58 0.63
CA LEU A 93 7.39 4.67 2.06
C LEU A 93 8.46 3.65 2.49
N PHE A 94 8.39 2.43 1.98
CA PHE A 94 9.37 1.37 2.27
C PHE A 94 10.74 1.60 1.62
N ALA A 95 10.88 2.64 0.80
CA ALA A 95 12.16 3.11 0.26
C ALA A 95 12.80 4.24 1.08
N GLN A 96 12.09 4.81 2.08
CA GLN A 96 12.62 5.91 2.89
C GLN A 96 13.60 5.41 3.95
N THR A 97 14.76 6.05 4.05
CA THR A 97 15.83 5.66 4.99
C THR A 97 15.35 5.69 6.43
N GLU A 98 14.64 6.73 6.84
CA GLU A 98 14.17 6.89 8.23
C GLU A 98 13.12 5.83 8.57
N PHE A 99 12.27 5.44 7.61
CA PHE A 99 11.37 4.30 7.79
C PHE A 99 12.17 2.99 7.94
N ILE A 100 13.20 2.75 7.13
CA ILE A 100 14.05 1.55 7.21
C ILE A 100 14.85 1.48 8.53
N GLU A 101 15.26 2.62 9.06
CA GLU A 101 16.00 2.72 10.33
C GLU A 101 15.08 2.76 11.57
N GLY A 102 13.76 2.90 11.39
CA GLY A 102 12.80 2.98 12.50
C GLY A 102 12.78 4.35 13.18
N LYS A 103 13.21 5.41 12.50
CA LYS A 103 13.31 6.78 12.99
C LYS A 103 12.11 7.62 12.52
N PHE A 104 10.92 7.29 12.97
CA PHE A 104 9.69 8.01 12.61
C PHE A 104 8.78 8.24 13.81
N HIS A 105 7.89 9.22 13.68
CA HIS A 105 6.87 9.58 14.66
C HIS A 105 5.52 9.80 13.95
N THR A 106 4.48 10.14 14.71
CA THR A 106 3.10 10.21 14.19
C THR A 106 2.89 11.27 13.10
N THR A 107 3.69 12.34 13.07
CA THR A 107 3.64 13.39 12.02
C THR A 107 4.62 13.16 10.86
N TYR A 108 5.40 12.07 10.88
CA TYR A 108 6.46 11.82 9.89
C TYR A 108 5.94 11.82 8.46
N LEU A 109 4.79 11.17 8.22
CA LEU A 109 4.21 11.09 6.88
C LEU A 109 3.77 12.48 6.39
N ASP A 110 3.13 13.29 7.24
CA ASP A 110 2.68 14.64 6.89
C ASP A 110 3.86 15.53 6.47
N GLU A 111 4.98 15.43 7.18
CA GLU A 111 6.21 16.16 6.89
C GLU A 111 6.81 15.73 5.54
N LEU A 112 6.86 14.43 5.26
CA LEU A 112 7.35 13.94 3.97
C LEU A 112 6.43 14.33 2.81
N LEU A 113 5.11 14.25 2.99
CA LEU A 113 4.15 14.64 1.96
C LEU A 113 4.28 16.14 1.64
N LYS A 114 4.45 16.98 2.68
CA LYS A 114 4.75 18.40 2.50
C LYS A 114 6.05 18.63 1.75
N ALA A 115 7.11 17.90 2.06
CA ALA A 115 8.39 17.99 1.36
C ALA A 115 8.33 17.47 -0.09
N ARG A 116 7.43 16.51 -0.37
CA ARG A 116 7.20 15.94 -1.71
C ARG A 116 6.50 16.93 -2.66
N SER A 117 5.87 17.99 -2.15
CA SER A 117 5.28 19.09 -2.94
C SER A 117 4.33 18.60 -4.05
N GLY A 118 3.48 17.61 -3.74
CA GLY A 118 2.46 17.11 -4.68
C GLY A 118 2.99 16.27 -5.85
N ARG A 119 4.25 15.80 -5.81
CA ARG A 119 4.76 14.86 -6.82
C ARG A 119 3.99 13.53 -6.73
N PRO A 120 3.46 12.99 -7.84
CA PRO A 120 2.61 11.80 -7.79
C PRO A 120 3.41 10.53 -7.44
N PHE A 121 2.81 9.58 -6.74
CA PHE A 121 3.39 8.26 -6.45
C PHE A 121 3.30 7.31 -7.64
N VAL A 122 2.34 7.55 -8.54
CA VAL A 122 2.19 6.82 -9.80
C VAL A 122 2.47 7.78 -10.95
N GLU A 123 3.40 7.45 -11.83
CA GLU A 123 3.50 8.14 -13.11
C GLU A 123 2.27 7.76 -13.95
N VAL A 124 1.47 8.76 -14.35
CA VAL A 124 0.39 8.55 -15.30
C VAL A 124 1.04 8.19 -16.62
N THR A 125 1.02 6.90 -16.97
CA THR A 125 1.38 6.49 -18.33
C THR A 125 0.25 7.00 -19.24
N PRO A 126 0.55 7.78 -20.30
CA PRO A 126 -0.45 8.33 -21.19
C PRO A 126 -1.27 7.25 -21.92
#